data_AF-A0A379WV83-F1
#
_entry.id   AF-A0A379WV83-F1
#
_cell.length_a   1.000
_cell.length_b   1.000
_cell.length_c   1.000
_cell.angle_alpha   90.00
_cell.angle_beta   90.00
_cell.angle_gamma   90.00
#
_symmetry.space_group_name_H-M   'P 1'
#
loop_
_entity.id
_entity.type
_entity.pdbx_description
1 polymer ?
#
loop_
_entity_poly.entity_id
_entity_poly.type
_entity_poly.pdbx_seq_one_letter_code
_entity_poly.pdbx_strand_id
1 'polypeptide(L)'
;MIVMPLVFASILSAVARLHNASQLGKISFLTIGTLLFTTLIAALVGVLVTNLFGLTAEGLVQGGAETARLNAIETSYVGKVADLSVPQLVLSFVPKNPFADLTGANPTSIISVVIFAAFLGVAALKLLKDDAPKGERVLVAIDTLQSWVMKLVRLVMQLTPYGVLALMTKVVAGSNLQDIIKLGSFVVASYLGLAIMFVVHGILLGVNGISR
;
A
#
# COMPACT_ATOMS: atom_id res chain seq x y z
N MET A 1 -10.88 7.18 -2.99
CA MET A 1 -10.95 8.26 -3.99
C MET A 1 -9.67 8.39 -4.81
N ILE A 2 -8.49 8.58 -4.21
CA ILE A 2 -7.25 8.87 -4.99
C ILE A 2 -6.38 7.63 -5.22
N VAL A 3 -6.46 6.65 -4.31
CA VAL A 3 -5.61 5.46 -4.36
C VAL A 3 -5.72 4.74 -5.70
N MET A 4 -6.93 4.50 -6.21
CA MET A 4 -7.13 3.73 -7.45
C MET A 4 -6.55 4.44 -8.69
N PRO A 5 -6.88 5.73 -8.96
CA PRO A 5 -6.25 6.45 -10.06
C PRO A 5 -4.73 6.56 -9.93
N LEU A 6 -4.22 6.79 -8.71
CA LEU A 6 -2.79 6.94 -8.47
C LEU A 6 -2.03 5.64 -8.71
N VAL A 7 -2.53 4.52 -8.18
CA VAL A 7 -1.91 3.20 -8.37
C VAL A 7 -1.90 2.85 -9.85
N PHE A 8 -3.03 3.00 -10.55
CA PHE A 8 -3.10 2.73 -11.98
C PHE A 8 -2.09 3.57 -12.77
N ALA A 9 -2.11 4.89 -12.63
CA ALA A 9 -1.25 5.79 -13.41
C ALA A 9 0.24 5.60 -13.06
N SER A 10 0.57 5.36 -11.79
CA SER A 10 1.96 5.18 -11.35
C SER A 10 2.56 3.88 -11.85
N ILE A 11 1.83 2.76 -11.74
CA ILE A 11 2.30 1.46 -12.24
C ILE A 11 2.38 1.46 -13.76
N LEU A 12 1.35 1.99 -14.44
CA LEU A 12 1.34 2.10 -15.90
C LEU A 12 2.55 2.89 -16.40
N SER A 13 2.84 4.05 -15.80
CA SER A 13 4.01 4.86 -16.15
C SER A 13 5.33 4.18 -15.81
N ALA A 14 5.44 3.57 -14.62
CA ALA A 14 6.65 2.87 -14.20
C ALA A 14 7.00 1.73 -15.17
N VAL A 15 6.01 0.93 -15.59
CA VAL A 15 6.24 -0.16 -16.54
C VAL A 15 6.49 0.36 -17.95
N ALA A 16 5.78 1.39 -18.40
CA ALA A 16 5.95 1.99 -19.72
C ALA A 16 7.33 2.67 -19.92
N ARG A 17 8.06 2.97 -18.84
CA ARG A 17 9.42 3.53 -18.87
C ARG A 17 10.52 2.46 -18.89
N LEU A 18 10.18 1.17 -18.78
CA LEU A 18 11.15 0.09 -18.86
C LEU A 18 11.61 -0.09 -20.31
N HIS A 19 12.92 0.00 -20.56
CA HIS A 19 13.49 -0.20 -21.89
C HIS A 19 13.29 -1.63 -22.42
N ASN A 20 13.17 -2.61 -21.51
CA ASN A 20 12.95 -4.00 -21.89
C ASN A 20 11.97 -4.70 -20.94
N ALA A 21 10.89 -5.23 -21.50
CA ALA A 21 9.89 -6.00 -20.77
C ALA A 21 10.46 -7.28 -20.12
N SER A 22 11.55 -7.85 -20.64
CA SER A 22 12.17 -9.05 -20.04
C SER A 22 12.81 -8.77 -18.67
N GLN A 23 13.19 -7.52 -18.40
CA GLN A 23 13.78 -7.13 -17.12
C GLN A 23 12.73 -7.06 -16.01
N LEU A 24 11.45 -6.88 -16.36
CA LEU A 24 10.35 -6.75 -15.40
C LEU A 24 10.25 -7.99 -14.49
N GLY A 25 10.38 -9.20 -15.02
CA GLY A 25 10.29 -10.43 -14.22
C GLY A 25 11.37 -10.52 -13.14
N LYS A 26 12.62 -10.23 -13.50
CA LYS A 26 13.76 -10.24 -12.57
C LYS A 26 13.62 -9.12 -11.52
N ILE A 27 13.25 -7.92 -11.94
CA ILE A 27 13.04 -6.78 -11.03
C ILE A 27 11.92 -7.11 -10.04
N SER A 28 10.78 -7.60 -10.53
CA SER A 28 9.64 -7.98 -9.69
C SER A 28 9.99 -9.07 -8.68
N PHE A 29 10.68 -10.13 -9.09
CA PHE A 29 11.09 -11.21 -8.17
C PHE A 29 12.02 -10.70 -7.06
N LEU A 30 13.06 -9.93 -7.42
CA LEU A 30 13.98 -9.35 -6.44
C LEU A 30 13.26 -8.37 -5.49
N THR A 31 12.35 -7.56 -6.03
CA THR A 31 11.57 -6.59 -5.26
C THR A 31 10.64 -7.30 -4.28
N ILE A 32 9.85 -8.27 -4.75
CA ILE A 32 8.94 -9.05 -3.89
C ILE A 32 9.73 -9.77 -2.80
N GLY A 33 10.84 -10.43 -3.14
CA GLY A 33 11.69 -11.11 -2.16
C GLY A 33 12.21 -10.15 -1.09
N THR A 34 12.69 -8.97 -1.49
CA THR A 34 13.19 -7.94 -0.56
C THR A 34 12.07 -7.37 0.31
N LEU A 35 10.89 -7.09 -0.26
CA LEU A 35 9.74 -6.57 0.48
C LEU A 35 9.20 -7.59 1.47
N LEU A 36 9.11 -8.87 1.10
CA LEU A 36 8.69 -9.93 2.02
C LEU A 36 9.70 -10.10 3.16
N PHE A 37 11.00 -10.07 2.85
CA PHE A 37 12.05 -10.19 3.85
C PHE A 37 12.04 -9.01 4.85
N THR A 38 11.96 -7.77 4.35
CA THR A 38 11.90 -6.58 5.20
C THR A 38 10.60 -6.51 6.00
N THR A 39 9.48 -6.96 5.43
CA THR A 39 8.19 -7.07 6.13
C THR A 39 8.25 -8.11 7.25
N LEU A 40 8.91 -9.25 7.02
CA LEU A 40 9.13 -10.27 8.05
C LEU A 40 9.92 -9.70 9.23
N ILE A 41 11.02 -9.00 8.96
CA ILE A 41 11.81 -8.35 10.03
C ILE A 41 10.97 -7.29 10.75
N ALA A 42 10.24 -6.45 10.01
CA ALA A 42 9.37 -5.43 10.60
C ALA A 42 8.29 -6.03 11.51
N ALA A 43 7.70 -7.16 11.12
CA ALA A 43 6.73 -7.87 11.94
C ALA A 43 7.36 -8.39 13.24
N LEU A 44 8.55 -8.98 13.18
CA LEU A 44 9.28 -9.44 14.37
C LEU A 44 9.66 -8.28 15.31
N VAL A 45 10.15 -7.17 14.74
CA VAL A 45 10.45 -5.95 15.52
C VAL A 45 9.19 -5.40 16.15
N GLY A 46 8.07 -5.36 15.42
CA GLY A 46 6.78 -4.93 15.93
C GLY A 46 6.35 -5.75 17.14
N VAL A 47 6.35 -7.09 17.01
CA VAL A 47 6.01 -8.01 18.10
C VAL A 47 6.94 -7.83 19.31
N LEU A 48 8.24 -7.70 19.08
CA LEU A 48 9.22 -7.51 20.15
C LEU A 48 8.98 -6.20 20.91
N VAL A 49 8.79 -5.10 20.19
CA VAL A 49 8.58 -3.77 20.78
C VAL A 49 7.23 -3.71 21.50
N THR A 50 6.15 -4.28 20.95
CA THR A 50 4.85 -4.33 21.64
C THR A 50 4.91 -5.14 22.91
N ASN A 51 5.62 -6.26 22.93
CA ASN A 51 5.80 -7.08 24.14
C ASN A 51 6.67 -6.37 25.18
N LEU A 52 7.75 -5.70 24.77
CA LEU A 52 8.64 -4.97 25.67
C LEU A 52 7.92 -3.83 26.40
N PHE A 53 7.02 -3.14 25.71
CA PHE A 53 6.22 -2.04 26.28
C PHE A 53 4.91 -2.52 26.93
N GLY A 54 4.64 -3.84 26.95
CA GLY A 54 3.41 -4.41 27.51
C GLY A 54 2.15 -3.84 26.87
N LEU A 55 2.18 -3.53 25.57
CA LEU A 55 1.08 -2.88 24.88
C LEU A 55 -0.06 -3.88 24.66
N THR A 56 -1.14 -3.69 25.41
CA THR A 56 -2.38 -4.47 25.29
C THR A 56 -3.50 -3.62 24.70
N ALA A 57 -4.43 -4.27 24.00
CA ALA A 57 -5.68 -3.62 23.57
C ALA A 57 -6.67 -3.35 24.73
N GLU A 58 -6.36 -3.83 25.95
CA GLU A 58 -7.19 -3.66 27.13
C GLU A 58 -7.39 -2.19 27.51
N GLY A 59 -8.66 -1.80 27.62
CA GLY A 59 -9.07 -0.46 28.01
C GLY A 59 -8.69 0.62 26.99
N LEU A 60 -8.61 0.29 25.70
CA LEU A 60 -8.84 1.25 24.62
C LEU A 60 -10.34 1.29 24.35
N VAL A 61 -10.94 2.49 24.35
CA VAL A 61 -12.37 2.65 24.03
C VAL A 61 -12.60 2.22 22.59
N GLN A 62 -13.19 1.05 22.37
CA GLN A 62 -13.71 0.68 21.06
C GLN A 62 -14.92 1.58 20.76
N GLY A 63 -14.80 2.42 19.72
CA GLY A 63 -15.94 3.20 19.25
C GLY A 63 -17.02 2.27 18.66
N GLY A 64 -18.28 2.74 18.59
CA GLY A 64 -19.36 1.96 17.97
C GLY A 64 -19.08 1.56 16.51
N ALA A 65 -18.20 2.30 15.81
CA ALA A 65 -17.70 1.95 14.49
C ALA A 65 -16.72 0.77 14.50
N GLU A 66 -15.84 0.67 15.50
CA GLU A 66 -14.96 -0.50 15.70
C GLU A 66 -15.79 -1.76 15.98
N THR A 67 -16.80 -1.68 16.85
CA THR A 67 -17.67 -2.83 17.18
C THR A 67 -18.49 -3.30 15.98
N ALA A 68 -19.07 -2.36 15.21
CA ALA A 68 -19.78 -2.69 13.98
C ALA A 68 -18.85 -3.35 12.94
N ARG A 69 -17.58 -2.91 12.86
CA ARG A 69 -16.59 -3.45 11.95
C ARG A 69 -16.09 -4.83 12.39
N LEU A 70 -15.95 -5.08 13.68
CA LEU A 70 -15.65 -6.42 14.23
C LEU A 70 -16.76 -7.41 13.88
N ASN A 71 -18.03 -7.04 14.09
CA ASN A 71 -19.18 -7.87 13.71
C ASN A 71 -19.22 -8.15 12.20
N ALA A 72 -18.89 -7.15 11.36
CA ALA A 72 -18.80 -7.34 9.92
C ALA A 72 -17.66 -8.31 9.53
N ILE A 73 -16.52 -8.24 10.20
CA ILE A 73 -15.39 -9.17 9.98
C ILE A 73 -15.81 -10.60 10.33
N GLU A 74 -16.38 -10.79 11.51
CA GLU A 74 -16.83 -12.10 12.01
C GLU A 74 -17.89 -12.74 11.11
N THR A 75 -18.92 -11.97 10.72
CA THR A 75 -20.07 -12.50 9.96
C THR A 75 -19.82 -12.60 8.45
N SER A 76 -19.03 -11.69 7.86
CA SER A 76 -18.94 -11.55 6.40
C SER A 76 -17.59 -11.92 5.79
N TYR A 77 -16.51 -11.96 6.59
CA TYR A 77 -15.15 -12.18 6.07
C TYR A 77 -14.53 -13.49 6.57
N VAL A 78 -14.73 -13.88 7.83
CA VAL A 78 -14.10 -15.10 8.39
C VAL A 78 -14.47 -16.35 7.58
N GLY A 79 -15.77 -16.56 7.29
CA GLY A 79 -16.21 -17.70 6.48
C GLY A 79 -15.78 -17.66 5.01
N LYS A 80 -15.55 -16.46 4.44
CA LYS A 80 -15.10 -16.33 3.04
C LYS A 80 -13.61 -16.57 2.87
N VAL A 81 -12.81 -16.20 3.87
CA VAL A 81 -11.35 -16.31 3.84
C VAL A 81 -10.87 -17.69 4.33
N ALA A 82 -11.58 -18.33 5.26
CA ALA A 82 -11.23 -19.66 5.76
C ALA A 82 -11.26 -20.75 4.67
N ASP A 83 -12.17 -20.64 3.70
CA ASP A 83 -12.31 -21.60 2.59
C ASP A 83 -11.46 -21.24 1.35
N LEU A 84 -10.73 -20.13 1.40
CA LEU A 84 -9.91 -19.64 0.30
C LEU A 84 -8.57 -20.40 0.28
N SER A 85 -8.53 -21.44 -0.55
CA SER A 85 -7.30 -22.06 -1.04
C SER A 85 -6.26 -21.05 -1.52
N VAL A 86 -4.96 -21.34 -1.32
CA VAL A 86 -3.85 -20.52 -1.86
C VAL A 86 -3.96 -20.31 -3.39
N PRO A 87 -4.26 -21.33 -4.23
CA PRO A 87 -4.42 -21.10 -5.66
C PRO A 87 -5.61 -20.17 -6.01
N GLN A 88 -6.73 -20.32 -5.31
CA GLN A 88 -7.94 -19.51 -5.50
C GLN A 88 -7.67 -18.05 -5.12
N LEU A 89 -6.86 -17.82 -4.08
CA LEU A 89 -6.40 -16.49 -3.70
C LEU A 89 -5.54 -15.87 -4.81
N VAL A 90 -4.59 -16.61 -5.39
CA VAL A 90 -3.78 -16.12 -6.51
C VAL A 90 -4.64 -15.80 -7.73
N LEU A 91 -5.62 -16.65 -8.06
CA LEU A 91 -6.55 -16.40 -9.16
C LEU A 91 -7.43 -15.17 -8.91
N SER A 92 -7.74 -14.84 -7.64
CA SER A 92 -8.51 -13.66 -7.29
C SER A 92 -7.80 -12.33 -7.55
N PHE A 93 -6.48 -12.36 -7.79
CA PHE A 93 -5.70 -11.19 -8.19
C PHE A 93 -5.83 -10.89 -9.68
N VAL A 94 -6.23 -11.87 -10.51
CA VAL A 94 -6.40 -11.62 -11.94
C VAL A 94 -7.75 -10.92 -12.15
N PRO A 95 -7.75 -9.67 -12.67
CA PRO A 95 -8.99 -8.92 -12.87
C PRO A 95 -9.87 -9.62 -13.89
N LYS A 96 -11.12 -9.94 -13.50
CA LYS A 96 -12.16 -10.35 -14.46
C LYS A 96 -12.71 -9.16 -15.24
N ASN A 97 -12.81 -7.99 -14.57
CA ASN A 97 -13.20 -6.73 -15.17
C ASN A 97 -12.39 -5.59 -14.51
N PRO A 98 -11.30 -5.13 -15.15
CA PRO A 98 -10.44 -4.09 -14.59
C PRO A 98 -11.15 -2.76 -14.29
N PHE A 99 -12.18 -2.42 -15.06
CA PHE A 99 -12.96 -1.20 -14.84
C PHE A 99 -13.85 -1.31 -13.61
N ALA A 100 -14.42 -2.49 -13.35
CA ALA A 100 -15.12 -2.74 -12.10
C ALA A 100 -14.15 -2.68 -10.91
N ASP A 101 -12.94 -3.23 -11.04
CA ASP A 101 -11.94 -3.17 -9.98
C ASP A 101 -11.46 -1.73 -9.69
N LEU A 102 -11.43 -0.83 -10.68
CA LEU A 102 -11.11 0.58 -10.43
C LEU A 102 -12.07 1.29 -9.46
N THR A 103 -13.27 0.73 -9.24
CA THR A 103 -14.22 1.25 -8.23
C THR A 103 -13.76 0.96 -6.79
N GLY A 104 -12.87 -0.02 -6.59
CA GLY A 104 -12.44 -0.47 -5.26
C GLY A 104 -13.49 -1.27 -4.49
N ALA A 105 -14.48 -1.83 -5.18
CA ALA A 105 -15.56 -2.60 -4.54
C ALA A 105 -15.08 -3.94 -3.96
N ASN A 106 -14.00 -4.53 -4.50
CA ASN A 106 -13.48 -5.81 -4.01
C ASN A 106 -12.23 -5.61 -3.12
N PRO A 107 -12.02 -6.49 -2.12
CA PRO A 107 -10.81 -6.45 -1.28
C PRO A 107 -9.51 -6.60 -2.08
N THR A 108 -9.55 -7.31 -3.21
CA THR A 108 -8.38 -7.56 -4.07
C THR A 108 -8.21 -6.53 -5.19
N SER A 109 -9.13 -5.56 -5.32
CA SER A 109 -9.17 -4.64 -6.46
C SER A 109 -7.86 -3.85 -6.65
N ILE A 110 -7.14 -3.52 -5.59
CA ILE A 110 -5.84 -2.82 -5.70
C ILE A 110 -4.83 -3.68 -6.47
N ILE A 111 -4.67 -4.96 -6.08
CA ILE A 111 -3.73 -5.88 -6.73
C ILE A 111 -4.17 -6.14 -8.18
N SER A 112 -5.47 -6.31 -8.42
CA SER A 112 -6.03 -6.48 -9.76
C SER A 112 -5.73 -5.29 -10.68
N VAL A 113 -5.85 -4.05 -10.16
CA VAL A 113 -5.52 -2.83 -10.90
C VAL A 113 -4.01 -2.73 -11.17
N VAL A 114 -3.15 -3.11 -10.23
CA VAL A 114 -1.69 -3.18 -10.44
C VAL A 114 -1.36 -4.14 -11.58
N ILE A 115 -1.93 -5.34 -11.57
CA ILE A 115 -1.69 -6.35 -12.61
C ILE A 115 -2.16 -5.85 -13.97
N PHE A 116 -3.38 -5.29 -14.04
CA PHE A 116 -3.90 -4.70 -15.27
C PHE A 116 -3.04 -3.55 -15.80
N ALA A 117 -2.66 -2.60 -14.94
CA ALA A 117 -1.80 -1.47 -15.30
C ALA A 117 -0.43 -1.94 -15.81
N ALA A 118 0.15 -2.99 -15.21
CA ALA A 118 1.40 -3.57 -15.65
C ALA A 118 1.27 -4.21 -17.05
N PHE A 119 0.22 -4.98 -17.32
CA PHE A 119 -0.03 -5.53 -18.66
C PHE A 119 -0.22 -4.44 -19.71
N LEU A 120 -0.95 -3.37 -19.37
CA LEU A 120 -1.16 -2.23 -20.26
C LEU A 120 0.17 -1.48 -20.54
N GLY A 121 1.04 -1.34 -19.53
CA GLY A 121 2.38 -0.78 -19.71
C GLY A 121 3.26 -1.64 -20.61
N VAL A 122 3.23 -2.97 -20.47
CA VAL A 122 3.92 -3.89 -21.38
C VAL A 122 3.37 -3.78 -22.81
N ALA A 123 2.04 -3.64 -22.97
CA ALA A 123 1.43 -3.44 -24.27
C ALA A 123 1.88 -2.12 -24.93
N ALA A 124 2.03 -1.04 -24.17
CA ALA A 124 2.58 0.22 -24.66
C ALA A 124 4.02 0.06 -25.19
N LEU A 125 4.87 -0.69 -24.46
CA LEU A 125 6.24 -0.99 -24.92
C LEU A 125 6.29 -1.86 -26.17
N LYS A 126 5.36 -2.81 -26.32
CA LYS A 126 5.25 -3.62 -27.54
C LYS A 126 4.80 -2.75 -28.73
N LEU A 127 3.80 -1.89 -28.53
CA LEU A 127 3.34 -0.97 -29.56
C LEU A 127 4.45 -0.01 -30.02
N LEU A 128 5.31 0.47 -29.12
CA LEU A 128 6.48 1.28 -29.48
C LEU A 128 7.45 0.55 -30.42
N LYS A 129 7.61 -0.76 -30.25
CA LYS A 129 8.45 -1.58 -31.13
C LYS A 129 7.80 -1.84 -32.49
N ASP A 130 6.49 -2.03 -32.50
CA ASP A 130 5.73 -2.36 -33.70
C ASP A 130 5.41 -1.11 -34.56
N ASP A 131 5.11 0.03 -33.93
CA ASP A 131 4.72 1.29 -34.54
C ASP A 131 5.22 2.47 -33.66
N ALA A 132 6.46 2.91 -33.91
CA ALA A 132 7.12 3.95 -33.14
C ALA A 132 6.29 5.25 -32.97
N PRO A 133 5.69 5.85 -34.02
CA PRO A 133 4.93 7.09 -33.85
C PRO A 133 3.66 6.90 -33.01
N LYS A 134 2.99 5.74 -33.07
CA LYS A 134 1.85 5.46 -32.18
C LYS A 134 2.30 5.17 -30.75
N GLY A 135 3.36 4.39 -30.57
CA GLY A 135 3.91 4.09 -29.26
C GLY A 135 4.36 5.34 -28.50
N GLU A 136 5.04 6.26 -29.17
CA GLU A 136 5.50 7.51 -28.55
C GLU A 136 4.32 8.37 -28.08
N ARG A 137 3.24 8.46 -28.87
CA ARG A 137 2.00 9.14 -28.46
C ARG A 137 1.38 8.51 -27.21
N VAL A 138 1.42 7.18 -27.09
CA VAL A 138 0.93 6.47 -25.91
C VAL A 138 1.81 6.78 -24.70
N LEU A 139 3.14 6.80 -24.84
CA LEU A 139 4.04 7.15 -23.74
C LEU A 139 3.81 8.57 -23.23
N VAL A 140 3.65 9.54 -24.14
CA VAL A 140 3.32 10.93 -23.79
C VAL A 140 1.97 11.01 -23.06
N ALA A 141 0.97 10.26 -23.52
CA ALA A 141 -0.34 10.20 -22.86
C ALA A 141 -0.25 9.62 -21.44
N ILE A 142 0.53 8.55 -21.26
CA ILE A 142 0.76 7.92 -19.94
C ILE A 142 1.45 8.90 -18.99
N ASP A 143 2.49 9.61 -19.45
CA ASP A 143 3.20 10.59 -18.63
C ASP A 143 2.31 11.79 -18.26
N THR A 144 1.51 12.25 -19.21
CA THR A 144 0.50 13.30 -18.99
C THR A 144 -0.52 12.86 -17.94
N LEU A 145 -1.02 11.62 -18.04
CA LEU A 145 -1.96 11.05 -17.08
C LEU A 145 -1.35 10.98 -15.67
N GLN A 146 -0.13 10.46 -15.53
CA GLN A 146 0.56 10.40 -14.25
C GLN A 146 0.71 11.80 -13.64
N SER A 147 1.20 12.76 -14.43
CA SER A 147 1.40 14.13 -13.99
C SER A 147 0.09 14.80 -13.56
N TRP A 148 -1.00 14.53 -14.28
CA TRP A 148 -2.33 15.04 -13.96
C TRP A 148 -2.86 14.45 -12.65
N VAL A 149 -2.75 13.13 -12.46
CA VAL A 149 -3.14 12.46 -11.20
C VAL A 149 -2.30 12.97 -10.03
N MET A 150 -1.00 13.22 -10.23
CA MET A 150 -0.14 13.81 -9.19
C MET A 150 -0.58 15.22 -8.77
N LYS A 151 -1.13 16.04 -9.68
CA LYS A 151 -1.74 17.32 -9.28
C LYS A 151 -2.96 17.11 -8.39
N LEU A 152 -3.80 16.11 -8.69
CA LEU A 152 -4.95 15.76 -7.86
C LEU A 152 -4.52 15.27 -6.46
N VAL A 153 -3.45 14.46 -6.38
CA VAL A 153 -2.86 14.05 -5.09
C VAL A 153 -2.44 15.27 -4.28
N ARG A 154 -1.74 16.24 -4.91
CA ARG A 154 -1.29 17.47 -4.23
C ARG A 154 -2.44 18.31 -3.70
N LEU A 155 -3.54 18.43 -4.45
CA LEU A 155 -4.73 19.15 -3.98
C LEU A 155 -5.30 18.54 -2.70
N VAL A 156 -5.37 17.21 -2.62
CA VAL A 156 -5.88 16.57 -1.40
C VAL A 156 -4.88 16.61 -0.24
N MET A 157 -3.58 16.55 -0.52
CA MET A 157 -2.56 16.74 0.52
C MET A 157 -2.62 18.14 1.16
N GLN A 158 -3.04 19.18 0.42
CA GLN A 158 -3.27 20.51 0.99
C GLN A 158 -4.43 20.54 2.00
N LEU A 159 -5.38 19.61 1.87
CA LEU A 159 -6.51 19.48 2.80
C LEU A 159 -6.18 18.59 4.01
N THR A 160 -5.07 17.85 3.98
CA THR A 160 -4.64 16.96 5.07
C THR A 160 -4.55 17.66 6.43
N PRO A 161 -4.05 18.90 6.58
CA PRO A 161 -3.99 19.56 7.88
C PRO A 161 -5.36 19.69 8.56
N TYR A 162 -6.40 20.05 7.80
CA TYR A 162 -7.76 20.16 8.33
C TYR A 162 -8.35 18.80 8.69
N GLY A 163 -8.07 17.77 7.88
CA GLY A 163 -8.49 16.40 8.17
C GLY A 163 -7.83 15.84 9.43
N VAL A 164 -6.52 16.03 9.57
CA VAL A 164 -5.76 15.62 10.76
C VAL A 164 -6.25 16.38 12.00
N LEU A 165 -6.46 17.70 11.91
CA LEU A 165 -7.01 18.47 13.03
C LEU A 165 -8.38 17.93 13.45
N ALA A 166 -9.30 17.71 12.50
CA ALA A 166 -10.63 17.18 12.83
C ALA A 166 -10.56 15.78 13.47
N LEU A 167 -9.71 14.89 12.95
CA LEU A 167 -9.51 13.55 13.50
C LEU A 167 -8.88 13.59 14.90
N MET A 168 -7.85 14.42 15.10
CA MET A 168 -7.18 14.56 16.41
C MET A 168 -8.11 15.17 17.44
N THR A 169 -8.87 16.22 17.09
CA THR A 169 -9.88 16.80 17.98
C THR A 169 -10.93 15.76 18.38
N LYS A 170 -11.40 14.93 17.44
CA LYS A 170 -12.36 13.87 17.74
C LYS A 170 -11.79 12.83 18.72
N VAL A 171 -10.54 12.42 18.54
CA VAL A 171 -9.87 11.47 19.44
C VAL A 171 -9.71 12.10 20.83
N VAL A 172 -9.17 13.32 20.91
CA VAL A 172 -8.95 14.00 22.20
C VAL A 172 -10.25 14.28 22.94
N ALA A 173 -11.33 14.68 22.24
CA ALA A 173 -12.62 14.94 22.86
C ALA A 173 -13.35 13.68 23.32
N GLY A 174 -13.10 12.53 22.68
CA GLY A 174 -13.74 11.25 22.99
C GLY A 174 -12.96 10.36 23.96
N SER A 175 -11.72 10.72 24.30
CA SER A 175 -10.81 9.92 25.13
C SER A 175 -10.66 10.51 26.53
N ASN A 176 -10.48 9.65 27.53
CA ASN A 176 -10.14 10.08 28.88
C ASN A 176 -8.61 10.26 29.03
N LEU A 177 -8.16 10.82 30.16
CA LEU A 177 -6.73 11.06 30.41
C LEU A 177 -5.89 9.76 30.38
N GLN A 178 -6.46 8.65 30.84
CA GLN A 178 -5.77 7.36 30.87
C GLN A 178 -5.58 6.78 29.46
N ASP A 179 -6.56 6.95 28.57
CA ASP A 179 -6.49 6.57 27.16
C ASP A 179 -5.40 7.37 26.43
N ILE A 180 -5.29 8.68 26.72
CA ILE A 180 -4.26 9.55 26.15
C ILE A 180 -2.86 9.09 26.57
N ILE A 181 -2.67 8.72 27.83
CA ILE A 181 -1.39 8.19 28.33
C ILE A 181 -1.02 6.88 27.62
N LYS A 182 -1.99 5.95 27.45
CA LYS A 182 -1.78 4.71 26.69
C LYS A 182 -1.44 4.96 25.23
N LEU A 183 -2.08 5.95 24.60
CA LEU A 183 -1.75 6.37 23.24
C LEU A 183 -0.31 6.93 23.17
N GLY A 184 0.09 7.70 24.18
CA GLY A 184 1.45 8.21 24.32
C GLY A 184 2.50 7.10 24.40
N SER A 185 2.29 6.08 25.22
CA SER A 185 3.21 4.92 25.28
C SER A 185 3.25 4.15 23.96
N PHE A 186 2.11 4.02 23.27
CA PHE A 186 2.06 3.42 21.94
C PHE A 186 2.88 4.24 20.92
N VAL A 187 2.80 5.58 20.95
CA VAL A 187 3.58 6.46 20.08
C VAL A 187 5.07 6.27 20.33
N VAL A 188 5.52 6.27 21.59
CA VAL A 188 6.94 6.05 21.93
C VAL A 188 7.44 4.69 21.43
N ALA A 189 6.67 3.63 21.66
CA ALA A 189 6.98 2.29 21.17
C ALA A 189 7.05 2.26 19.63
N SER A 190 6.11 2.91 18.93
CA SER A 190 6.11 3.02 17.47
C SER A 190 7.39 3.71 16.96
N TYR A 191 7.78 4.84 17.57
CA TYR A 191 9.02 5.52 17.21
C TYR A 191 10.27 4.67 17.47
N LEU A 192 10.30 3.87 18.54
CA LEU A 192 11.38 2.92 18.77
C LEU A 192 11.42 1.84 17.67
N GLY A 193 10.27 1.28 17.31
CA GLY A 193 10.17 0.30 16.21
C GLY A 193 10.64 0.90 14.88
N LEU A 194 10.26 2.14 14.58
CA LEU A 194 10.75 2.88 13.41
C LEU A 194 12.27 3.11 13.47
N ALA A 195 12.83 3.45 14.63
CA ALA A 195 14.27 3.64 14.80
C ALA A 195 15.04 2.33 14.58
N ILE A 196 14.54 1.21 15.09
CA ILE A 196 15.13 -0.12 14.85
C ILE A 196 15.08 -0.45 13.36
N MET A 197 13.93 -0.26 12.71
CA MET A 197 13.81 -0.50 11.27
C MET A 197 14.69 0.45 10.44
N PHE A 198 14.89 1.69 10.89
CA PHE A 198 15.82 2.62 10.25
C PHE A 198 17.25 2.07 10.26
N VAL A 199 17.70 1.50 11.39
CA VAL A 199 19.00 0.83 11.49
C VAL A 199 19.07 -0.40 10.58
N VAL A 200 18.02 -1.23 10.55
CA VAL A 200 17.94 -2.41 9.66
C VAL A 200 18.08 -2.01 8.19
N HIS A 201 17.33 -1.00 7.74
CA HIS A 201 17.45 -0.50 6.37
C HIS A 201 18.86 0.07 6.10
N GLY A 202 19.44 0.78 7.07
CA GLY A 202 20.83 1.27 6.97
C GLY A 202 21.85 0.14 6.79
N ILE A 203 21.73 -0.95 7.54
CA ILE A 203 22.59 -2.14 7.40
C ILE A 203 22.40 -2.78 6.02
N LEU A 204 21.14 -2.95 5.58
CA LEU A 204 20.86 -3.53 4.27
C LEU A 204 21.48 -2.70 3.13
N LEU A 205 21.37 -1.37 3.19
CA LEU A 205 22.00 -0.48 2.21
C LEU A 205 23.52 -0.56 2.26
N GLY A 206 24.11 -0.59 3.46
CA GLY A 206 25.56 -0.70 3.66
C GLY A 206 26.15 -2.00 3.10
N VAL A 207 25.49 -3.14 3.36
CA VAL A 207 25.91 -4.45 2.83
C VAL A 207 25.82 -4.51 1.29
N ASN A 208 24.85 -3.82 0.71
CA ASN A 208 24.67 -3.75 -0.75
C ASN A 208 25.54 -2.66 -1.43
N GLY A 209 26.47 -2.03 -0.70
CA GLY A 209 27.42 -1.07 -1.25
C GLY A 209 26.81 0.25 -1.70
N ILE A 210 25.60 0.58 -1.24
CA ILE A 210 24.95 1.86 -1.50
C ILE A 210 25.41 2.84 -0.41
N SER A 211 26.69 3.16 -0.41
CA SER A 211 27.26 4.25 0.40
C SER A 211 27.70 5.37 -0.54
N ARG A 212 26.86 6.40 -0.67
CA ARG A 212 27.29 7.74 -1.10
C ARG A 212 26.86 8.73 -0.03
#